data_AF-A0A847BEV2-F1
#
_entry.id   AF-A0A847BEV2-F1
#
_cell.length_a   1.000
_cell.length_b   1.000
_cell.length_c   1.000
_cell.angle_alpha   90.00
_cell.angle_beta   90.00
_cell.angle_gamma   90.00
#
_symmetry.space_group_name_H-M   'P 1'
#
loop_
_entity.id
_entity.type
_entity.pdbx_description
1 polymer ?
#
loop_
_entity_poly.entity_id
_entity_poly.type
_entity_poly.pdbx_seq_one_letter_code
_entity_poly.pdbx_strand_id
1 'polypeptide(L)'
;MSVEIEIKLALGTTGPEQLRQHPLLQAGHNQVRLLGNTYFDTPSGELEAARMALRLRRDGNHWIQTLKTDGEGSGGYSRRREWEWPVSTGALDHAVLGELSELPELAPDVLARLQ
;
A
#
# COMPACT_ATOMS: atom_id res chain seq x y z
N MET A 1 -5.29 -5.81 11.65
CA MET A 1 -3.94 -6.21 11.24
C MET A 1 -4.02 -7.52 10.48
N SER A 2 -3.55 -7.53 9.23
CA SER A 2 -3.28 -8.75 8.47
C SER A 2 -1.79 -8.87 8.16
N VAL A 3 -1.36 -10.04 7.71
CA VAL A 3 -0.03 -10.24 7.12
C VAL A 3 -0.23 -10.35 5.61
N GLU A 4 0.34 -9.40 4.86
CA GLU A 4 0.43 -9.49 3.40
C GLU A 4 1.57 -10.45 3.05
N ILE A 5 1.31 -11.38 2.11
CA ILE A 5 2.32 -12.25 1.52
C ILE A 5 2.18 -12.14 0.00
N GLU A 6 3.25 -11.75 -0.68
CA GLU A 6 3.21 -11.50 -2.13
C GLU A 6 4.50 -11.91 -2.83
N ILE A 7 4.39 -12.12 -4.15
CA ILE A 7 5.53 -12.27 -5.06
C ILE A 7 5.42 -11.16 -6.12
N LYS A 8 6.47 -10.36 -6.25
CA LYS A 8 6.61 -9.32 -7.27
C LYS A 8 7.59 -9.77 -8.34
N LEU A 9 7.12 -9.79 -9.58
CA LEU A 9 7.92 -10.13 -10.75
C LEU A 9 8.01 -8.89 -11.65
N ALA A 10 9.24 -8.48 -11.97
CA ALA A 10 9.46 -7.47 -12.99
C ALA A 10 9.17 -8.06 -14.37
N LEU A 11 8.41 -7.34 -15.18
CA LEU A 11 8.12 -7.74 -16.55
C LEU A 11 9.10 -7.07 -17.51
N GLY A 12 9.68 -7.86 -18.42
CA GLY A 12 10.41 -7.31 -19.57
C GLY A 12 9.46 -6.58 -20.53
N THR A 13 10.02 -5.88 -21.51
CA THR A 13 9.27 -5.01 -22.43
C THR A 13 8.08 -5.71 -23.12
N THR A 14 8.23 -6.98 -23.52
CA THR A 14 7.18 -7.78 -24.17
C THR A 14 6.29 -8.54 -23.19
N GLY A 15 6.65 -8.57 -21.91
CA GLY A 15 5.99 -9.35 -20.86
C GLY A 15 4.50 -9.01 -20.68
N PRO A 16 4.08 -7.73 -20.65
CA PRO A 16 2.67 -7.38 -20.50
C PRO A 16 1.76 -7.98 -21.59
N GLU A 17 2.20 -7.94 -22.86
CA GLU A 17 1.41 -8.49 -23.97
C GLU A 17 1.37 -10.02 -23.92
N GLN A 18 2.52 -10.66 -23.66
CA GLN A 18 2.61 -12.12 -23.52
C GLN A 18 1.74 -12.65 -22.37
N LEU A 19 1.72 -11.97 -21.22
CA LEU A 19 0.85 -12.35 -20.09
C LEU A 19 -0.62 -12.19 -20.45
N ARG A 20 -1.00 -11.10 -21.11
CA ARG A 20 -2.38 -10.90 -21.55
C ARG A 20 -2.86 -12.02 -22.49
N GLN A 21 -1.97 -12.55 -23.34
CA GLN A 21 -2.27 -13.64 -24.27
C GLN A 21 -2.14 -15.04 -23.63
N HIS A 22 -1.68 -15.16 -22.40
CA HIS A 22 -1.42 -16.45 -21.77
C HIS A 22 -2.73 -17.23 -21.52
N PRO A 23 -2.86 -18.51 -21.96
CA PRO A 23 -4.11 -19.25 -21.87
C PRO A 23 -4.72 -19.34 -20.47
N LEU A 24 -3.90 -19.52 -19.43
CA LEU A 24 -4.38 -19.58 -18.04
C LEU A 24 -4.94 -18.24 -17.53
N LEU A 25 -4.43 -17.11 -18.03
CA LEU A 25 -4.93 -15.80 -17.65
C LEU A 25 -6.16 -15.42 -18.46
N GLN A 26 -6.24 -15.82 -19.74
CA GLN A 26 -7.43 -15.67 -20.59
C GLN A 26 -8.64 -16.49 -20.11
N ALA A 27 -8.40 -17.67 -19.54
CA ALA A 27 -9.46 -18.51 -18.99
C ALA A 27 -10.07 -17.95 -17.69
N GLY A 28 -9.44 -16.95 -17.07
CA GLY A 28 -9.88 -16.33 -15.82
C GLY A 28 -10.78 -15.11 -15.98
N HIS A 29 -11.38 -14.66 -14.88
CA HIS A 29 -12.10 -13.40 -14.82
C HIS A 29 -11.12 -12.23 -14.64
N ASN A 30 -10.86 -11.50 -15.71
CA ASN A 30 -9.98 -10.33 -15.68
C ASN A 30 -10.80 -9.04 -15.53
N GLN A 31 -10.29 -8.12 -14.72
CA GLN A 31 -10.83 -6.77 -14.60
C GLN A 31 -9.70 -5.75 -14.76
N VAL A 32 -9.98 -4.68 -15.50
CA VAL A 32 -9.09 -3.52 -15.56
C VAL A 32 -9.61 -2.47 -14.60
N ARG A 33 -8.75 -2.01 -13.69
CA ARG A 33 -9.06 -0.96 -12.73
C ARG A 33 -8.01 0.14 -12.81
N LEU A 34 -8.46 1.39 -12.79
CA LEU A 34 -7.59 2.54 -12.63
C LEU A 34 -7.41 2.79 -11.13
N LEU A 35 -6.18 2.70 -10.64
CA LEU A 35 -5.84 2.92 -9.24
C LEU A 35 -5.01 4.20 -9.10
N GLY A 36 -5.54 5.19 -8.40
CA GLY A 36 -4.80 6.39 -8.01
C GLY A 36 -4.16 6.18 -6.64
N ASN A 37 -2.88 6.48 -6.47
CA ASN A 37 -2.18 6.30 -5.19
C ASN A 37 -1.49 7.61 -4.80
N THR A 38 -1.75 8.07 -3.59
CA THR A 38 -1.05 9.19 -2.94
C THR A 38 -0.32 8.63 -1.72
N TYR A 39 0.98 8.87 -1.64
CA TYR A 39 1.80 8.46 -0.50
C TYR A 39 2.07 9.66 0.39
N PHE A 40 2.10 9.42 1.69
CA PHE A 40 2.31 10.45 2.70
C PHE A 40 3.52 10.10 3.54
N ASP A 41 4.28 11.13 3.86
CA ASP A 41 5.38 11.06 4.82
C ASP A 41 5.52 12.44 5.49
N THR A 42 6.40 12.56 6.47
CA THR A 42 6.79 13.86 7.00
C THR A 42 7.85 14.51 6.10
N PRO A 43 8.05 15.85 6.18
CA PRO A 43 9.10 16.52 5.42
C PRO A 43 10.51 15.95 5.63
N SER A 44 10.74 15.31 6.78
CA SER A 44 12.01 14.66 7.13
C SER A 44 12.07 13.16 6.77
N GLY A 45 11.02 12.59 6.17
CA GLY A 45 11.01 11.18 5.75
C GLY A 45 10.99 10.20 6.92
N GLU A 46 10.26 10.52 7.99
CA GLU A 46 10.24 9.70 9.21
C GLU A 46 9.64 8.30 8.97
N LEU A 47 8.60 8.19 8.13
CA LEU A 47 8.00 6.89 7.81
C LEU A 47 8.93 6.07 6.92
N GLU A 48 9.52 6.67 5.89
CA GLU A 48 10.51 6.01 5.04
C GLU A 48 11.71 5.48 5.87
N ALA A 49 12.25 6.31 6.77
CA ALA A 49 13.36 5.93 7.64
C ALA A 49 13.03 4.72 8.52
N ALA A 50 11.76 4.62 8.95
CA ALA A 50 11.23 3.47 9.67
C ALA A 50 10.77 2.31 8.77
N ARG A 51 10.99 2.40 7.46
CA ARG A 51 10.59 1.41 6.45
C ARG A 51 9.07 1.17 6.45
N MET A 52 8.32 2.23 6.73
CA MET A 52 6.86 2.27 6.70
C MET A 52 6.37 3.00 5.46
N ALA A 53 5.20 2.62 4.96
CA ALA A 53 4.54 3.30 3.86
C ALA A 53 3.08 3.54 4.20
N LEU A 54 2.70 4.82 4.29
CA LEU A 54 1.33 5.27 4.42
C LEU A 54 0.83 5.75 3.06
N ARG A 55 -0.34 5.25 2.65
CA ARG A 55 -0.91 5.56 1.34
C ARG A 55 -2.40 5.71 1.40
N LEU A 56 -2.92 6.66 0.63
CA LEU A 56 -4.31 6.73 0.25
C LEU A 56 -4.47 6.27 -1.21
N ARG A 57 -5.33 5.27 -1.44
CA ARG A 57 -5.65 4.75 -2.78
C ARG A 57 -7.08 5.10 -3.16
N ARG A 58 -7.25 5.61 -4.37
CA ARG A 58 -8.54 5.70 -5.08
C ARG A 58 -8.72 4.47 -5.97
N ASP A 59 -9.74 3.67 -5.71
CA ASP A 59 -10.23 2.61 -6.61
C ASP A 59 -11.66 2.96 -7.05
N GLY A 60 -11.80 3.56 -8.23
CA GLY A 60 -13.06 4.14 -8.70
C GLY A 60 -13.58 5.24 -7.77
N ASN A 61 -14.67 4.97 -7.07
CA ASN A 61 -15.31 5.88 -6.10
C ASN A 61 -14.95 5.55 -4.65
N HIS A 62 -14.14 4.53 -4.41
CA HIS A 62 -13.72 4.12 -3.08
C HIS A 62 -12.34 4.69 -2.75
N TRP A 63 -12.19 5.06 -1.48
CA TRP A 63 -10.91 5.47 -0.92
C TRP A 63 -10.49 4.48 0.16
N ILE A 64 -9.23 4.07 0.08
CA ILE A 64 -8.63 3.07 0.98
C ILE A 64 -7.34 3.66 1.52
N GLN A 65 -7.28 3.86 2.82
CA GLN A 65 -6.05 4.16 3.54
C GLN A 65 -5.34 2.85 3.85
N THR A 66 -4.05 2.77 3.56
CA THR A 66 -3.22 1.60 3.83
C THR A 66 -1.97 2.04 4.59
N LEU A 67 -1.69 1.38 5.70
CA LEU A 67 -0.38 1.43 6.36
C LEU A 67 0.30 0.07 6.18
N LYS A 68 1.52 0.09 5.63
CA LYS A 68 2.41 -1.07 5.62
C LYS A 68 3.63 -0.75 6.47
N THR A 69 4.05 -1.69 7.32
CA THR A 69 5.30 -1.55 8.07
C THR A 69 6.43 -2.33 7.42
N ASP A 70 7.61 -2.28 8.04
CA ASP A 70 8.71 -3.15 7.67
C ASP A 70 8.28 -4.63 7.66
N GLY A 71 8.99 -5.40 6.85
CA GLY A 71 8.78 -6.83 6.68
C GLY A 71 9.96 -7.52 6.04
N GLU A 72 9.83 -8.82 5.90
CA GLU A 72 10.87 -9.71 5.43
C GLU A 72 10.64 -10.03 3.95
N GLY A 73 11.71 -10.16 3.17
CA GLY A 73 11.60 -10.49 1.75
C GLY A 73 12.94 -10.63 1.04
N SER A 74 12.98 -11.47 0.01
CA SER A 74 14.12 -11.62 -0.89
C SER A 74 13.66 -12.19 -2.24
N GLY A 75 14.38 -11.91 -3.33
CA GLY A 75 14.10 -12.51 -4.64
C GLY A 75 12.70 -12.24 -5.20
N GLY A 76 12.08 -11.10 -4.85
CA GLY A 76 10.72 -10.73 -5.27
C GLY A 76 9.62 -11.16 -4.30
N TYR A 77 9.91 -12.02 -3.33
CA TYR A 77 9.00 -12.34 -2.23
C TYR A 77 9.01 -11.24 -1.17
N SER A 78 7.84 -10.90 -0.63
CA SER A 78 7.72 -10.04 0.55
C SER A 78 6.57 -10.44 1.47
N ARG A 79 6.81 -10.26 2.77
CA ARG A 79 5.87 -10.51 3.86
C ARG A 79 5.95 -9.40 4.91
N ARG A 80 4.83 -8.73 5.21
CA ARG A 80 4.79 -7.59 6.16
C ARG A 80 3.44 -7.43 6.81
N ARG A 81 3.41 -6.67 7.91
CA ARG A 81 2.14 -6.26 8.53
C ARG A 81 1.49 -5.17 7.68
N GLU A 82 0.18 -5.30 7.52
CA GLU A 82 -0.64 -4.35 6.80
C GLU A 82 -1.94 -4.07 7.55
N TRP A 83 -2.36 -2.81 7.46
CA TRP A 83 -3.66 -2.34 7.89
C TRP A 83 -4.28 -1.58 6.73
N GLU A 84 -5.54 -1.89 6.44
CA GLU A 84 -6.34 -1.21 5.43
C GLU A 84 -7.64 -0.74 6.07
N TRP A 85 -7.98 0.52 5.82
CA TRP A 85 -9.23 1.13 6.26
C TRP A 85 -9.92 1.77 5.07
N PRO A 86 -11.21 1.48 4.83
CA PRO A 86 -12.01 2.33 3.96
C PRO A 86 -12.13 3.71 4.61
N VAL A 87 -11.89 4.76 3.84
CA VAL A 87 -12.12 6.14 4.29
C VAL A 87 -13.17 6.80 3.41
N SER A 88 -14.00 7.65 4.00
CA SER A 88 -15.12 8.27 3.29
C SER A 88 -14.70 9.46 2.42
N THR A 89 -13.50 9.99 2.64
CA THR A 89 -12.98 11.18 1.97
C THR A 89 -11.68 10.87 1.23
N GLY A 90 -11.25 11.76 0.33
CA GLY A 90 -9.92 11.72 -0.27
C GLY A 90 -8.82 12.20 0.65
N ALA A 91 -8.94 12.00 1.97
CA ALA A 91 -8.01 12.43 3.00
C ALA A 91 -7.73 11.28 3.98
N LEU A 92 -6.58 11.35 4.66
CA LEU A 92 -6.22 10.38 5.69
C LEU A 92 -7.15 10.50 6.89
N ASP A 93 -7.46 9.37 7.50
CA ASP A 93 -8.07 9.29 8.82
C ASP A 93 -6.97 9.10 9.87
N HIS A 94 -6.63 10.19 10.57
CA HIS A 94 -5.56 10.19 11.56
C HIS A 94 -5.99 9.51 12.87
N ALA A 95 -7.30 9.40 13.14
CA ALA A 95 -7.79 8.79 14.37
C ALA A 95 -7.45 7.30 14.38
N VAL A 96 -7.75 6.58 13.29
CA VAL A 96 -7.44 5.14 13.18
C VAL A 96 -5.93 4.86 13.12
N LEU A 97 -5.12 5.82 12.68
CA LEU A 97 -3.66 5.71 12.74
C LEU A 97 -3.16 5.85 14.19
N GLY A 98 -3.71 6.80 14.95
CA GLY A 98 -3.37 7.03 16.35
C GLY A 98 -3.78 5.89 17.30
N GLU A 99 -4.71 5.03 16.89
CA GLU A 99 -5.07 3.81 17.64
C GLU A 99 -3.94 2.76 17.65
N LEU A 100 -3.00 2.83 16.70
CA LEU A 100 -1.82 1.95 16.62
C LEU A 100 -0.72 2.41 17.58
N SER A 101 -1.05 2.46 18.87
CA SER A 101 -0.19 2.96 19.95
C SER A 101 1.16 2.23 20.10
N GLU A 102 1.29 1.04 19.53
CA GLU A 102 2.54 0.27 19.51
C GLU A 102 3.55 0.78 18.46
N LEU A 103 3.16 1.68 17.57
CA LEU A 103 3.99 2.27 16.51
C LEU A 103 4.35 3.72 16.87
N PRO A 104 5.52 3.99 17.47
CA PRO A 104 5.92 5.37 17.83
C PRO A 104 6.04 6.30 16.63
N GLU A 105 6.24 5.75 15.43
CA GLU A 105 6.25 6.47 14.15
C GLU A 105 4.87 7.06 13.77
N LEU A 106 3.82 6.70 14.51
CA LEU A 106 2.48 7.26 14.37
C LEU A 106 2.08 8.09 15.59
N ALA A 107 3.05 8.56 16.38
CA ALA A 107 2.80 9.48 17.47
C ALA A 107 2.08 10.75 16.97
N PRO A 108 1.25 11.41 17.81
CA PRO A 108 0.43 12.55 17.39
C PRO A 108 1.21 13.69 16.70
N ASP A 109 2.46 13.94 17.13
CA ASP A 109 3.30 14.97 16.53
C ASP A 109 3.79 14.59 15.12
N VAL A 110 4.04 13.30 14.86
CA VAL A 110 4.41 12.78 13.53
C VAL A 110 3.21 12.88 12.59
N LEU A 111 2.03 12.43 13.03
CA LEU A 111 0.80 12.50 12.26
C LEU A 111 0.43 13.93 11.86
N ALA A 112 0.70 14.90 12.73
CA ALA A 112 0.47 16.32 12.46
C ALA A 112 1.40 16.92 11.38
N ARG A 113 2.50 16.24 11.04
CA ARG A 113 3.48 16.66 10.03
C ARG A 113 3.33 15.96 8.67
N LEU A 114 2.41 15.01 8.54
CA LEU A 114 2.19 14.31 7.27
C LEU A 114 1.73 15.27 6.18
N GLN A 115 2.27 15.11 4.96
CA GLN A 115 1.93 15.90 3.77
C GLN A 115 1.75 15.02 2.53
#